data_AF-A0A814D227-F1
#
_entry.id   AF-A0A814D227-F1
#
_cell.length_a   1.000
_cell.length_b   1.000
_cell.length_c   1.000
_cell.angle_alpha   90.00
_cell.angle_beta   90.00
_cell.angle_gamma   90.00
#
_symmetry.space_group_name_H-M   'P 1'
#
loop_
_entity.id
_entity.type
_entity.pdbx_description
1 polymer ?
#
loop_
_entity_poly.entity_id
_entity_poly.type
_entity_poly.pdbx_seq_one_letter_code
_entity_poly.pdbx_strand_id
1 'polypeptide(L)'
;MFLLAFRIDIAKTLQKSSLSLPPPAQHDRSSLQSIANENYLPNSRRKVLSVASSTSAQLDKYDHWPAQIAKGCCQNPNCIEYTRMSCSKCGLRLCLNNKNSCFKDYHQK
;
A
#
# COMPACT_ATOMS: atom_id res chain seq x y z
N MET A 1 -40.49 -8.50 7.59
CA MET A 1 -39.58 -8.92 8.67
C MET A 1 -38.30 -9.63 8.18
N PHE A 2 -38.25 -10.16 6.96
CA PHE A 2 -37.11 -10.93 6.43
C PHE A 2 -35.78 -10.11 6.30
N LEU A 3 -35.87 -8.84 5.91
CA LEU A 3 -34.69 -7.97 5.72
C LEU A 3 -33.98 -7.61 7.03
N LEU A 4 -34.72 -7.51 8.13
CA LEU A 4 -34.13 -7.18 9.44
C LEU A 4 -33.32 -8.36 9.98
N ALA A 5 -33.86 -9.58 9.87
CA ALA A 5 -33.18 -10.80 10.27
C ALA A 5 -31.87 -11.00 9.48
N PHE A 6 -31.90 -10.77 8.18
CA PHE A 6 -30.71 -10.84 7.32
C PHE A 6 -29.61 -9.83 7.72
N ARG A 7 -30.00 -8.57 8.00
CA ARG A 7 -29.05 -7.53 8.46
C ARG A 7 -28.43 -7.88 9.82
N ILE A 8 -29.21 -8.47 10.72
CA ILE A 8 -28.73 -8.92 12.03
C ILE A 8 -27.72 -10.07 11.87
N ASP A 9 -27.97 -10.99 10.94
CA ASP A 9 -27.08 -12.12 10.67
C ASP A 9 -25.71 -11.67 10.12
N ILE A 10 -25.72 -10.72 9.17
CA ILE A 10 -24.49 -10.08 8.69
C ILE A 10 -23.73 -9.37 9.83
N ALA A 11 -24.43 -8.65 10.70
CA ALA A 11 -23.78 -7.96 11.82
C ALA A 11 -23.08 -8.93 12.78
N LYS A 12 -23.72 -10.06 13.09
CA LYS A 12 -23.17 -11.10 13.97
C LYS A 12 -21.95 -11.80 13.37
N THR A 13 -21.94 -12.04 12.07
CA THR A 13 -20.81 -12.69 11.38
C THR A 13 -19.57 -11.78 11.35
N LEU A 14 -19.74 -10.48 11.07
CA LEU A 14 -18.65 -9.51 11.07
C LEU A 14 -18.00 -9.34 12.45
N GLN A 15 -18.80 -9.24 13.52
CA GLN A 15 -18.28 -9.11 14.89
C GLN A 15 -17.43 -10.31 15.32
N LYS A 16 -17.80 -11.53 14.92
CA LYS A 16 -17.04 -12.75 15.22
C LYS A 16 -15.70 -12.77 14.49
N SER A 17 -15.65 -12.28 13.24
CA SER A 17 -14.40 -12.22 12.47
C SER A 17 -13.40 -11.16 12.98
N SER A 18 -13.88 -10.07 13.59
CA SER A 18 -13.02 -8.97 14.05
C SER A 18 -12.20 -9.25 15.32
N LEU A 19 -12.47 -10.37 16.02
CA LEU A 19 -11.81 -10.71 17.29
C LEU A 19 -10.44 -11.40 17.11
N SER A 20 -9.97 -11.64 15.88
CA SER A 20 -8.68 -12.31 15.61
C SER A 20 -7.52 -11.36 15.25
N LEU A 21 -7.69 -10.04 15.37
CA LEU A 21 -6.59 -9.09 15.15
C LEU A 21 -6.03 -8.63 16.50
N PRO A 22 -4.70 -8.71 16.73
CA PRO A 22 -4.09 -8.05 17.88
C PRO A 22 -4.40 -6.54 17.82
N PRO A 23 -4.49 -5.86 18.97
CA PRO A 23 -5.00 -4.50 19.06
C PRO A 23 -4.19 -3.57 18.14
N PRO A 24 -4.83 -2.76 17.28
CA PRO A 24 -4.14 -1.67 16.64
C PRO A 24 -3.65 -0.73 17.74
N ALA A 25 -2.35 -0.44 17.75
CA ALA A 25 -1.77 0.57 18.62
C ALA A 25 -2.59 1.85 18.50
N GLN A 26 -3.04 2.36 19.65
CA GLN A 26 -3.82 3.59 19.75
C GLN A 26 -3.07 4.72 19.04
N HIS A 27 -3.56 5.11 17.87
CA HIS A 27 -3.20 6.38 17.29
C HIS A 27 -4.23 7.38 17.81
N ASP A 28 -3.90 8.06 18.90
CA ASP A 28 -4.69 9.19 19.37
C ASP A 28 -4.91 10.16 18.21
N ARG A 29 -6.16 10.29 17.79
CA ARG A 29 -6.63 11.40 16.97
C ARG A 29 -7.20 12.43 17.94
N SER A 30 -6.36 13.34 18.41
CA SER A 30 -6.82 14.54 19.12
C SER A 30 -6.62 15.73 18.21
N SER A 31 -7.72 16.23 17.65
CA SER A 31 -7.78 17.53 16.99
C SER A 31 -8.11 18.60 18.04
N LEU A 32 -7.22 19.59 18.12
CA LEU A 32 -7.37 20.93 18.74
C LEU A 32 -7.35 21.03 20.28
N GLN A 33 -6.22 21.50 20.83
CA GLN A 33 -6.13 22.78 21.57
C GLN A 33 -4.65 23.14 21.88
N SER A 34 -4.43 24.44 22.04
CA SER A 34 -3.18 25.20 21.94
C SER A 34 -2.30 25.27 23.19
N ILE A 35 -1.00 25.59 22.98
CA ILE A 35 -0.03 26.35 23.82
C ILE A 35 1.28 25.59 24.18
N ALA A 36 2.39 26.32 23.98
CA ALA A 36 3.76 26.24 24.55
C ALA A 36 4.85 25.33 23.94
N ASN A 37 5.78 26.01 23.26
CA ASN A 37 7.27 26.00 23.31
C ASN A 37 8.13 24.72 23.52
N GLU A 38 9.22 24.74 22.74
CA GLU A 38 10.61 24.28 22.95
C GLU A 38 11.01 22.80 22.70
N ASN A 39 11.92 22.66 21.71
CA ASN A 39 13.11 21.80 21.63
C ASN A 39 12.98 20.26 21.76
N TYR A 40 12.91 19.51 20.64
CA TYR A 40 13.53 18.17 20.54
C TYR A 40 13.98 17.81 19.09
N LEU A 41 15.13 17.12 19.03
CA LEU A 41 16.04 16.72 17.93
C LEU A 41 15.42 16.12 16.63
N PRO A 42 16.17 16.13 15.49
CA PRO A 42 15.69 15.63 14.22
C PRO A 42 15.60 14.11 14.20
N ASN A 43 14.36 13.60 14.22
CA ASN A 43 14.05 12.17 14.15
C ASN A 43 14.40 11.59 12.77
N SER A 44 15.41 10.72 12.76
CA SER A 44 15.82 9.91 11.61
C SER A 44 14.61 9.20 11.00
N ARG A 45 14.33 9.49 9.73
CA ARG A 45 13.18 8.93 9.01
C ARG A 45 13.34 7.41 8.94
N ARG A 46 12.56 6.68 9.75
CA ARG A 46 12.40 5.23 9.65
C ARG A 46 11.98 4.89 8.21
N LYS A 47 12.83 4.12 7.52
CA LYS A 47 12.53 3.57 6.20
C LYS A 47 11.41 2.55 6.39
N VAL A 48 10.18 2.93 6.08
CA VAL A 48 9.05 1.99 6.01
C VAL A 48 9.40 0.99 4.93
N LEU A 49 9.62 -0.28 5.31
CA LEU A 49 9.68 -1.35 4.32
C LEU A 49 8.32 -1.40 3.64
N SER A 50 8.27 -1.02 2.36
CA SER A 50 7.11 -1.26 1.53
C SER A 50 6.86 -2.76 1.53
N VAL A 51 5.72 -3.19 2.08
CA VAL A 51 5.24 -4.57 1.99
C VAL A 51 5.32 -4.96 0.52
N ALA A 52 6.22 -5.89 0.21
CA ALA A 52 6.31 -6.45 -1.14
C ALA A 52 4.93 -7.01 -1.48
N SER A 53 4.38 -6.63 -2.64
CA SER A 53 3.08 -7.13 -3.08
C SER A 53 3.09 -8.66 -3.03
N SER A 54 2.04 -9.25 -2.48
CA SER A 54 1.88 -10.70 -2.39
C SER A 54 2.16 -11.35 -3.76
N THR A 55 3.00 -12.38 -3.76
CA THR A 55 3.56 -13.04 -4.96
C THR A 55 2.51 -13.43 -6.01
N SER A 56 1.26 -13.67 -5.58
CA SER A 56 0.13 -13.96 -6.46
C SER A 56 -0.24 -12.81 -7.42
N ALA A 57 -0.16 -11.56 -6.98
CA ALA A 57 -0.50 -10.40 -7.81
C ALA A 57 0.64 -10.03 -8.77
N GLN A 58 1.88 -10.44 -8.48
CA GLN A 58 3.03 -10.20 -9.33
C GLN A 58 3.06 -11.11 -10.57
N LEU A 59 2.59 -12.36 -10.43
CA LEU A 59 2.63 -13.40 -11.46
C LEU A 59 1.34 -13.47 -12.30
N ASP A 60 0.39 -12.56 -12.07
CA ASP A 60 -0.84 -12.53 -12.84
C ASP A 60 -0.53 -12.04 -14.26
N LYS A 61 -0.53 -12.96 -15.23
CA LYS A 61 -0.07 -12.67 -16.60
C LYS A 61 -0.98 -11.69 -17.35
N TYR A 62 -2.14 -11.35 -16.79
CA TYR A 62 -3.14 -10.49 -17.43
C TYR A 62 -3.55 -9.32 -16.51
N ASP A 63 -3.90 -8.17 -17.09
CA ASP A 63 -4.33 -6.91 -16.45
C ASP A 63 -3.29 -6.05 -15.70
N HIS A 64 -2.01 -6.04 -16.14
CA HIS A 64 -1.06 -5.03 -15.68
C HIS A 64 -1.08 -3.80 -16.61
N TRP A 65 -1.74 -2.72 -16.17
CA TRP A 65 -1.74 -1.45 -16.91
C TRP A 65 -0.80 -0.41 -16.28
N PRO A 66 0.05 0.26 -17.07
CA PRO A 66 0.88 1.35 -16.58
C PRO A 66 0.06 2.63 -16.39
N ALA A 67 0.13 3.22 -15.20
CA ALA A 67 -0.47 4.50 -14.84
C ALA A 67 0.61 5.53 -14.53
N GLN A 68 0.37 6.78 -14.92
CA GLN A 68 1.28 7.89 -14.66
C GLN A 68 1.05 8.42 -13.23
N ILE A 69 2.13 8.53 -12.47
CA ILE A 69 2.16 8.98 -11.08
C ILE A 69 3.27 10.00 -10.85
N ALA A 70 3.32 10.54 -9.63
CA ALA A 70 4.45 11.36 -9.19
C ALA A 70 5.77 10.60 -9.32
N LYS A 71 6.85 11.35 -9.59
CA LYS A 71 8.21 10.81 -9.73
C LYS A 71 8.61 10.04 -8.45
N GLY A 72 9.12 8.82 -8.62
CA GLY A 72 9.62 7.99 -7.52
C GLY A 72 10.66 6.98 -8.00
N CYS A 73 11.32 6.29 -7.07
CA CYS A 73 12.30 5.26 -7.42
C CYS A 73 11.62 4.00 -7.96
N CYS A 74 12.28 3.34 -8.93
CA CYS A 74 11.93 2.00 -9.35
C CYS A 74 12.08 1.01 -8.19
N GLN A 75 11.15 0.07 -8.08
CA GLN A 75 11.14 -0.97 -7.05
C GLN A 75 11.69 -2.31 -7.54
N ASN A 76 12.11 -2.38 -8.81
CA ASN A 76 12.80 -3.56 -9.32
C ASN A 76 14.18 -3.68 -8.64
N PRO A 77 14.56 -4.83 -8.05
CA PRO A 77 15.82 -4.96 -7.28
C PRO A 77 17.09 -4.60 -8.07
N ASN A 78 17.05 -4.73 -9.39
CA ASN A 78 18.19 -4.44 -10.27
C ASN A 78 18.15 -3.03 -10.87
N CYS A 79 17.27 -2.15 -10.39
CA CYS A 79 17.09 -0.81 -10.95
C CYS A 79 17.12 0.27 -9.85
N ILE A 80 17.86 1.36 -10.12
CA ILE A 80 18.02 2.50 -9.21
C ILE A 80 17.45 3.78 -9.85
N GLU A 81 16.89 3.68 -11.06
CA GLU A 81 16.35 4.82 -11.79
C GLU A 81 15.05 5.35 -11.18
N TYR A 82 14.75 6.61 -11.47
CA TYR A 82 13.46 7.21 -11.16
C TYR A 82 12.47 6.97 -12.29
N THR A 83 11.24 6.62 -11.94
CA THR A 83 10.11 6.44 -12.86
C THR A 83 8.95 7.36 -12.47
N ARG A 84 8.12 7.68 -13.46
CA ARG A 84 6.80 8.32 -13.27
C ARG A 84 5.66 7.34 -13.57
N MET A 85 5.99 6.05 -13.68
CA MET A 85 5.05 5.00 -14.03
C MET A 85 4.89 4.03 -12.86
N SER A 86 3.66 3.61 -12.61
CA SER A 86 3.33 2.52 -11.71
C SER A 86 2.36 1.54 -12.35
N CYS A 87 2.40 0.28 -11.93
CA CYS A 87 1.39 -0.70 -12.29
C CYS A 87 0.08 -0.42 -11.51
N SER A 88 -1.05 -0.23 -12.19
CA SER A 88 -2.35 0.01 -11.55
C SER A 88 -2.80 -1.14 -10.63
N LYS A 89 -2.41 -2.38 -10.97
CA LYS A 89 -2.80 -3.59 -10.24
C LYS A 89 -1.90 -3.88 -9.04
N CYS A 90 -0.58 -3.77 -9.22
CA CYS A 90 0.38 -4.06 -8.14
C CYS A 90 0.71 -2.84 -7.28
N GLY A 91 0.42 -1.63 -7.75
CA GLY A 91 0.84 -0.38 -7.10
C GLY A 91 2.35 -0.13 -7.12
N LEU A 92 3.11 -0.99 -7.82
CA LEU A 92 4.56 -0.93 -7.85
C LEU A 92 5.06 0.07 -8.88
N ARG A 93 6.13 0.77 -8.54
CA ARG A 93 6.81 1.73 -9.41
C ARG A 93 7.86 1.01 -10.25
N LEU A 94 7.64 0.95 -11.55
CA LEU A 94 8.51 0.23 -12.48
C LEU A 94 8.88 1.15 -13.66
N CYS A 95 10.10 0.99 -14.16
CA CYS A 95 10.56 1.73 -15.33
C CYS A 95 9.89 1.20 -16.60
N LEU A 96 9.45 2.13 -17.45
CA LEU A 96 8.92 1.88 -18.78
C LEU A 96 9.60 2.84 -19.75
N ASN A 97 10.89 2.59 -20.00
CA ASN A 97 11.74 3.39 -20.88
C ASN A 97 12.12 2.57 -22.13
N ASN A 98 12.56 3.24 -23.20
CA ASN A 98 13.05 2.55 -24.42
C ASN A 98 14.29 1.69 -24.17
N LYS A 99 15.08 2.01 -23.12
CA LYS A 99 16.33 1.32 -22.79
C LYS A 99 16.09 0.09 -21.91
N ASN A 100 15.31 0.26 -20.84
CA ASN A 100 15.05 -0.77 -19.83
C ASN A 100 13.55 -0.83 -19.54
N SER A 101 12.96 -2.03 -19.60
CA SER A 101 11.54 -2.27 -19.33
C SER A 101 11.38 -3.13 -18.07
N CYS A 102 11.73 -2.56 -16.91
CA CYS A 102 11.53 -3.23 -15.63
C CYS A 102 10.08 -3.65 -15.39
N PHE A 103 9.13 -2.99 -16.04
CA PHE A 103 7.72 -3.39 -16.04
C PHE A 103 7.54 -4.81 -16.61
N LYS A 104 8.13 -5.12 -17.77
CA LYS A 104 8.04 -6.46 -18.36
C LYS A 104 8.80 -7.49 -17.54
N ASP A 105 10.04 -7.17 -17.13
CA ASP A 105 10.90 -8.09 -16.38
C ASP A 105 10.29 -8.52 -15.05
N TYR A 106 9.52 -7.64 -14.42
CA TYR A 106 8.89 -7.89 -13.13
C TYR A 106 7.63 -8.76 -13.23
N HIS A 107 6.84 -8.60 -14.31
CA HIS A 107 5.56 -9.27 -14.53
C HIS A 107 5.66 -10.55 -15.38
N GLN A 108 6.71 -10.70 -16.18
CA GLN A 108 6.89 -11.83 -17.09
C GLN A 108 7.85 -12.90 -16.55
N LYS A 109 8.11 -12.88 -15.24
CA LYS A 109 9.05 -13.80 -14.59
C LYS A 109 8.46 -15.18 -14.32
#